data_AF-A0A1A8CHP4-F1
#
_entry.id   AF-A0A1A8CHP4-F1
#
_cell.length_a   1.000
_cell.length_b   1.000
_cell.length_c   1.000
_cell.angle_alpha   90.00
_cell.angle_beta   90.00
_cell.angle_gamma   90.00
#
_symmetry.space_group_name_H-M   'P 1'
#
loop_
_entity.id
_entity.type
_entity.pdbx_description
1 polymer ?
#
loop_
_entity_poly.entity_id
_entity_poly.type
_entity_poly.pdbx_seq_one_letter_code
_entity_poly.pdbx_strand_id
1 'polypeptide(L)'
;MVAKSRKQTGKSPATQTERDKNVPHASPHSKSNIRRAGKEGKPNGLSVIGHKLGITSSSVVKLGVTVLLAALSGYLHWHHLFQLFENDRHFSHLSNLEKEMAFRTEMGLYYSYYKTIIEAPSFMSGLHKIMNDRLTEHPLVINTLKRFNLYPEVVLASWYRVYTAVMGYFGIPTKMCWSINRGEGLTPVDSCEGMGDPAYFYVTCVFLLNGLMMSLFFIYGAYLSGSRLGGIVTTACFFFNHGESTRVMWTPPLRESFAYPFLVLQMLLLTYILRSRSPSRTALVALGISNLCFMLPWQFAQFVLLTQVASLFASYILGYLAAAKMQSILVTHMVTLGVCFILMFGNSMLLTSFYASSLISIWVIIALRGRFTQLFKPGVVIWVMQVLAWVGSTVLLKFVLSTVFGASDDAHISALIKSKFTSYKDFHTLMYTCAAEFDFMELETPVRYLKTLLLPVNMSVVALIAARVSPVAMKPANMVLL
;
A
#
# COMPACT_ATOMS: atom_id res chain seq x y z
N MET A 1 31.04 -8.20 24.12
CA MET A 1 29.80 -8.40 24.92
C MET A 1 29.65 -7.21 25.84
N VAL A 2 28.47 -6.60 25.96
CA VAL A 2 28.25 -5.42 26.83
C VAL A 2 26.96 -5.65 27.63
N ALA A 3 27.00 -5.42 28.94
CA ALA A 3 25.88 -5.70 29.84
C ALA A 3 24.94 -4.49 29.95
N LYS A 4 23.64 -4.66 29.60
CA LYS A 4 22.59 -3.69 29.97
C LYS A 4 22.28 -3.83 31.47
N SER A 5 22.57 -2.79 32.25
CA SER A 5 22.25 -2.73 33.68
C SER A 5 20.82 -2.20 33.90
N ARG A 6 20.05 -2.86 34.78
CA ARG A 6 18.66 -2.47 35.11
C ARG A 6 18.56 -2.05 36.57
N LYS A 7 18.05 -0.84 36.82
CA LYS A 7 17.73 -0.36 38.17
C LYS A 7 16.46 -1.06 38.70
N GLN A 8 16.47 -1.52 39.96
CA GLN A 8 15.34 -2.16 40.63
C GLN A 8 14.94 -1.41 41.90
N THR A 9 13.64 -1.49 42.22
CA THR A 9 13.02 -1.31 43.54
C THR A 9 12.08 -2.51 43.74
N GLY A 10 11.77 -2.95 44.97
CA GLY A 10 10.98 -4.17 45.15
C GLY A 10 10.68 -4.63 46.58
N LYS A 11 10.19 -5.89 46.67
CA LYS A 11 9.63 -6.63 47.84
C LYS A 11 8.24 -6.15 48.31
N SER A 12 7.33 -6.94 48.93
CA SER A 12 6.93 -8.39 48.96
C SER A 12 5.93 -8.58 50.15
N PRO A 13 5.30 -9.76 50.44
CA PRO A 13 4.53 -10.72 49.61
C PRO A 13 3.22 -11.25 50.31
N ALA A 14 2.65 -12.38 49.82
CA ALA A 14 1.68 -13.30 50.48
C ALA A 14 0.17 -12.89 50.53
N THR A 15 -0.83 -13.78 50.68
CA THR A 15 -0.89 -15.25 50.96
C THR A 15 -2.12 -15.94 50.30
N GLN A 16 -2.20 -17.28 50.28
CA GLN A 16 -3.35 -18.10 49.83
C GLN A 16 -4.20 -18.64 51.00
N THR A 17 -5.47 -19.05 50.74
CA THR A 17 -6.16 -20.15 51.47
C THR A 17 -7.28 -20.82 50.64
N GLU A 18 -7.78 -21.99 51.09
CA GLU A 18 -8.62 -22.96 50.35
C GLU A 18 -9.59 -23.69 51.33
N ARG A 19 -10.78 -24.16 50.88
CA ARG A 19 -11.52 -25.34 51.43
C ARG A 19 -12.85 -25.70 50.72
N ASP A 20 -13.04 -27.00 50.39
CA ASP A 20 -14.07 -27.97 50.87
C ASP A 20 -15.56 -27.55 51.12
N LYS A 21 -16.61 -28.39 50.94
CA LYS A 21 -16.77 -29.82 50.50
C LYS A 21 -18.26 -30.22 50.26
N ASN A 22 -18.47 -31.40 49.63
CA ASN A 22 -19.62 -32.35 49.66
C ASN A 22 -21.01 -31.92 49.06
N VAL A 23 -21.80 -32.68 48.25
CA VAL A 23 -21.99 -34.15 47.94
C VAL A 23 -22.86 -34.89 48.98
N PRO A 24 -23.77 -35.86 48.63
CA PRO A 24 -24.21 -36.42 47.33
C PRO A 24 -25.65 -35.93 46.94
N HIS A 25 -26.65 -36.58 46.30
CA HIS A 25 -26.93 -37.93 45.72
C HIS A 25 -28.14 -37.79 44.71
N ALA A 26 -28.81 -38.75 44.02
CA ALA A 26 -28.81 -40.23 43.88
C ALA A 26 -29.44 -40.64 42.50
N SER A 27 -29.90 -41.89 42.33
CA SER A 27 -30.73 -42.46 41.21
C SER A 27 -31.57 -43.67 41.75
N PRO A 28 -32.48 -44.43 41.04
CA PRO A 28 -32.31 -45.00 39.68
C PRO A 28 -33.59 -45.38 38.83
N HIS A 29 -33.35 -46.02 37.66
CA HIS A 29 -34.11 -47.09 36.95
C HIS A 29 -35.52 -46.96 36.28
N SER A 30 -35.54 -47.37 34.99
CA SER A 30 -36.47 -48.35 34.34
C SER A 30 -37.60 -47.93 33.36
N LYS A 31 -37.33 -48.14 32.06
CA LYS A 31 -38.16 -48.73 30.96
C LYS A 31 -39.71 -48.54 30.92
N SER A 32 -40.23 -48.02 29.79
CA SER A 32 -41.03 -48.77 28.77
C SER A 32 -41.80 -47.83 27.78
N ASN A 33 -42.63 -48.38 26.87
CA ASN A 33 -43.16 -47.72 25.66
C ASN A 33 -44.61 -47.21 25.79
N ILE A 34 -45.02 -46.19 25.01
CA ILE A 34 -46.20 -46.13 24.08
C ILE A 34 -46.45 -44.69 23.54
N ARG A 35 -47.39 -44.51 22.59
CA ARG A 35 -47.55 -43.38 21.64
C ARG A 35 -48.54 -42.28 22.08
N ARG A 36 -48.23 -41.01 21.72
CA ARG A 36 -49.12 -39.81 21.64
C ARG A 36 -49.76 -39.38 22.98
N ALA A 37 -50.21 -38.13 23.19
CA ALA A 37 -50.26 -36.94 22.33
C ALA A 37 -49.53 -35.72 22.97
N GLY A 38 -49.55 -34.56 22.32
CA GLY A 38 -48.62 -33.45 22.61
C GLY A 38 -49.03 -32.46 23.71
N LYS A 39 -48.00 -31.79 24.26
CA LYS A 39 -48.08 -30.46 24.88
C LYS A 39 -46.76 -29.72 24.64
N GLU A 40 -46.77 -28.39 24.74
CA GLU A 40 -45.71 -27.54 24.18
C GLU A 40 -44.40 -27.56 24.98
N GLY A 41 -43.26 -27.46 24.26
CA GLY A 41 -41.92 -27.43 24.83
C GLY A 41 -41.01 -26.45 24.07
N LYS A 42 -40.34 -25.57 24.82
CA LYS A 42 -39.54 -24.43 24.33
C LYS A 42 -38.53 -24.81 23.22
N PRO A 43 -38.43 -24.05 22.12
CA PRO A 43 -37.32 -24.22 21.17
C PRO A 43 -36.00 -23.67 21.76
N ASN A 44 -34.91 -24.41 21.59
CA ASN A 44 -33.57 -23.97 22.00
C ASN A 44 -33.09 -22.79 21.11
N GLY A 45 -33.17 -21.57 21.66
CA GLY A 45 -33.03 -20.31 20.92
C GLY A 45 -31.71 -20.07 20.18
N LEU A 46 -30.66 -20.86 20.43
CA LEU A 46 -29.37 -20.73 19.76
C LEU A 46 -29.33 -21.32 18.34
N SER A 47 -30.22 -22.26 18.00
CA SER A 47 -30.19 -22.95 16.69
C SER A 47 -30.88 -22.16 15.57
N VAL A 48 -31.81 -21.26 15.91
CA VAL A 48 -32.73 -20.64 14.93
C VAL A 48 -32.15 -19.36 14.30
N ILE A 49 -31.25 -18.66 14.99
CA ILE A 49 -30.68 -17.39 14.51
C ILE A 49 -29.72 -17.61 13.33
N GLY A 50 -28.99 -18.72 13.31
CA GLY A 50 -28.02 -19.06 12.25
C GLY A 50 -28.63 -19.28 10.86
N HIS A 51 -29.95 -19.45 10.75
CA HIS A 51 -30.61 -19.79 9.48
C HIS A 51 -31.16 -18.57 8.70
N LYS A 52 -30.94 -17.33 9.19
CA LYS A 52 -31.33 -16.08 8.49
C LYS A 52 -30.17 -15.33 7.81
N LEU A 53 -28.92 -15.74 8.03
CA LEU A 53 -27.81 -15.42 7.12
C LEU A 53 -27.33 -16.73 6.50
N GLY A 54 -27.42 -16.86 5.17
CA GLY A 54 -27.08 -18.08 4.42
C GLY A 54 -25.58 -18.38 4.34
N ILE A 55 -24.82 -18.15 5.41
CA ILE A 55 -23.38 -18.39 5.49
C ILE A 55 -23.16 -19.72 6.21
N THR A 56 -22.88 -20.78 5.44
CA THR A 56 -22.52 -22.07 6.02
C THR A 56 -21.30 -21.93 6.95
N SER A 57 -21.37 -22.54 8.14
CA SER A 57 -20.30 -22.45 9.16
C SER A 57 -18.91 -22.79 8.60
N SER A 58 -18.82 -23.82 7.73
CA SER A 58 -17.59 -24.17 7.00
C SER A 58 -16.98 -23.00 6.22
N SER A 59 -17.80 -22.10 5.65
CA SER A 59 -17.35 -20.93 4.89
C SER A 59 -16.81 -19.83 5.79
N VAL A 60 -17.43 -19.60 6.96
CA VAL A 60 -16.89 -18.69 7.99
C VAL A 60 -15.52 -19.17 8.47
N VAL A 61 -15.40 -20.47 8.79
CA VAL A 61 -14.13 -21.08 9.23
C VAL A 61 -13.05 -20.99 8.15
N LYS A 62 -13.37 -21.28 6.88
CA LYS A 62 -12.43 -21.15 5.76
C LYS A 62 -11.94 -19.70 5.58
N LEU A 63 -12.82 -18.72 5.70
CA LEU A 63 -12.45 -17.30 5.64
C LEU A 63 -11.58 -16.90 6.84
N GLY A 64 -11.99 -17.27 8.07
CA GLY A 64 -11.25 -17.00 9.31
C GLY A 64 -9.82 -17.56 9.29
N VAL A 65 -9.64 -18.81 8.85
CA VAL A 65 -8.29 -19.40 8.68
C VAL A 65 -7.47 -18.66 7.62
N THR A 66 -8.09 -18.17 6.55
CA THR A 66 -7.39 -17.39 5.51
C THR A 66 -6.95 -16.02 6.02
N VAL A 67 -7.79 -15.34 6.82
CA VAL A 67 -7.46 -14.07 7.49
C VAL A 67 -6.38 -14.27 8.57
N LEU A 68 -6.43 -15.37 9.33
CA LEU A 68 -5.41 -15.71 10.33
C LEU A 68 -4.03 -15.94 9.70
N LEU A 69 -3.96 -16.68 8.58
CA LEU A 69 -2.71 -16.90 7.84
C LEU A 69 -2.18 -15.61 7.20
N ALA A 70 -3.08 -14.73 6.74
CA ALA A 70 -2.69 -13.40 6.26
C ALA A 70 -2.09 -12.55 7.40
N ALA A 71 -2.76 -12.47 8.55
CA ALA A 71 -2.29 -11.73 9.72
C ALA A 71 -0.95 -12.27 10.25
N LEU A 72 -0.76 -13.59 10.27
CA LEU A 72 0.53 -14.23 10.59
C LEU A 72 1.63 -13.82 9.59
N SER A 73 1.32 -13.82 8.29
CA SER A 73 2.27 -13.40 7.25
C SER A 73 2.66 -11.92 7.41
N GLY A 74 1.71 -11.06 7.79
CA GLY A 74 1.96 -9.66 8.12
C GLY A 74 2.80 -9.45 9.38
N TYR A 75 2.51 -10.20 10.45
CA TYR A 75 3.31 -10.19 11.68
C TYR A 75 4.76 -10.63 11.43
N LEU A 76 4.96 -11.72 10.68
CA LEU A 76 6.29 -12.21 10.31
C LEU A 76 7.07 -11.18 9.49
N HIS A 77 6.42 -10.48 8.54
CA HIS A 77 7.09 -9.43 7.77
C HIS A 77 7.43 -8.20 8.63
N TRP A 78 6.52 -7.75 9.48
CA TRP A 78 6.78 -6.65 10.43
C TRP A 78 7.97 -6.96 11.35
N HIS A 79 8.00 -8.16 11.94
CA HIS A 79 9.09 -8.62 12.79
C HIS A 79 10.41 -8.72 12.02
N HIS A 80 10.39 -9.26 10.80
CA HIS A 80 11.57 -9.37 9.93
C HIS A 80 12.14 -7.99 9.57
N LEU A 81 11.30 -7.02 9.20
CA LEU A 81 11.74 -5.65 8.93
C LEU A 81 12.39 -5.00 10.15
N PHE A 82 11.81 -5.18 11.34
CA PHE A 82 12.37 -4.65 12.58
C PHE A 82 13.74 -5.28 12.89
N GLN A 83 13.88 -6.60 12.72
CA GLN A 83 15.16 -7.28 12.90
C GLN A 83 16.22 -6.85 11.88
N LEU A 84 15.86 -6.69 10.60
CA LEU A 84 16.79 -6.20 9.58
C LEU A 84 17.25 -4.76 9.90
N PHE A 85 16.34 -3.87 10.29
CA PHE A 85 16.67 -2.49 10.63
C PHE A 85 17.56 -2.37 11.87
N GLU A 86 17.27 -3.14 12.93
CA GLU A 86 18.09 -3.14 14.15
C GLU A 86 19.47 -3.77 13.89
N ASN A 87 19.57 -4.83 13.07
CA ASN A 87 20.86 -5.43 12.69
C ASN A 87 21.71 -4.51 11.79
N ASP A 88 21.08 -3.73 10.90
CA ASP A 88 21.74 -2.78 10.00
C ASP A 88 22.20 -1.53 10.75
N ARG A 89 21.29 -0.88 11.52
CA ARG A 89 21.53 0.43 12.12
C ARG A 89 21.90 0.43 13.60
N HIS A 90 21.72 -0.70 14.30
CA HIS A 90 21.87 -0.78 15.75
C HIS A 90 21.09 0.35 16.44
N PHE A 91 19.86 0.60 15.98
CA PHE A 91 19.09 1.81 16.28
C PHE A 91 18.81 1.99 17.78
N SER A 92 18.74 0.89 18.54
CA SER A 92 18.64 0.89 20.01
C SER A 92 19.90 1.40 20.71
N HIS A 93 21.06 1.36 20.06
CA HIS A 93 22.34 1.84 20.58
C HIS A 93 22.65 3.31 20.28
N LEU A 94 21.85 3.98 19.45
CA LEU A 94 22.06 5.37 19.03
C LEU A 94 21.49 6.38 20.03
N SER A 95 22.17 7.51 20.25
CA SER A 95 21.56 8.67 20.91
C SER A 95 20.36 9.18 20.10
N ASN A 96 19.48 9.95 20.74
CA ASN A 96 18.36 10.58 20.02
C ASN A 96 18.85 11.50 18.88
N LEU A 97 20.00 12.17 19.03
CA LEU A 97 20.62 12.96 17.96
C LEU A 97 21.12 12.09 16.80
N GLU A 98 21.76 10.96 17.10
CA GLU A 98 22.24 10.02 16.08
C GLU A 98 21.09 9.29 15.35
N LYS A 99 19.97 9.03 16.03
CA LYS A 99 18.73 8.52 15.39
C LYS A 99 18.20 9.50 14.34
N GLU A 100 18.24 10.79 14.63
CA GLU A 100 17.86 11.83 13.66
C GLU A 100 18.88 11.96 12.52
N MET A 101 20.18 11.89 12.81
CA MET A 101 21.25 11.89 11.79
C MET A 101 21.30 10.61 10.93
N ALA A 102 20.72 9.51 11.39
CA ALA A 102 20.56 8.27 10.62
C ALA A 102 19.52 8.42 9.49
N PHE A 103 18.58 9.35 9.62
CA PHE A 103 17.65 9.74 8.56
C PHE A 103 18.31 10.79 7.65
N ARG A 104 19.00 10.31 6.61
CA ARG A 104 19.69 11.16 5.63
C ARG A 104 18.74 11.64 4.53
N THR A 105 19.20 12.63 3.75
CA THR A 105 18.52 13.17 2.56
C THR A 105 17.02 13.43 2.78
N GLU A 106 16.15 12.85 1.95
CA GLU A 106 14.69 13.03 1.99
C GLU A 106 14.05 12.42 3.24
N MET A 107 14.65 11.37 3.83
CA MET A 107 14.15 10.75 5.06
C MET A 107 14.24 11.73 6.24
N GLY A 108 15.35 12.46 6.34
CA GLY A 108 15.56 13.51 7.35
C GLY A 108 14.65 14.71 7.14
N LEU A 109 14.40 15.09 5.88
CA LEU A 109 13.45 16.14 5.51
C LEU A 109 12.02 15.80 5.98
N TYR A 110 11.52 14.60 5.66
CA TYR A 110 10.17 14.20 6.06
C TYR A 110 10.04 14.03 7.59
N TYR A 111 11.05 13.46 8.24
CA TYR A 111 11.07 13.34 9.70
C TYR A 111 11.09 14.71 10.41
N SER A 112 11.80 15.72 9.89
CA SER A 112 11.85 17.05 10.53
C SER A 112 10.50 17.78 10.47
N TYR A 113 9.70 17.57 9.42
CA TYR A 113 8.32 18.06 9.35
C TYR A 113 7.40 17.36 10.36
N TYR A 114 7.51 16.04 10.52
CA TYR A 114 6.81 15.30 11.59
C TYR A 114 7.20 15.83 12.98
N LYS A 115 8.51 16.00 13.23
CA LYS A 115 9.07 16.57 14.46
C LYS A 115 8.49 17.97 14.76
N THR A 116 8.44 18.84 13.74
CA THR A 116 7.86 20.19 13.84
C THR A 116 6.39 20.18 14.30
N ILE A 117 5.60 19.17 13.91
CA ILE A 117 4.19 19.07 14.33
C ILE A 117 4.04 18.53 15.75
N ILE A 118 4.89 17.59 16.18
CA ILE A 118 4.81 17.02 17.54
C ILE A 118 5.37 17.97 18.61
N GLU A 119 6.41 18.76 18.29
CA GLU A 119 7.02 19.74 19.20
C GLU A 119 6.24 21.08 19.27
N ALA A 120 5.33 21.35 18.34
CA ALA A 120 4.51 22.56 18.40
C ALA A 120 3.54 22.58 19.60
N PRO A 121 3.22 23.75 20.20
CA PRO A 121 2.31 23.83 21.35
C PRO A 121 0.94 23.16 21.11
N SER A 122 0.38 23.33 19.91
CA SER A 122 -0.82 22.62 19.46
C SER A 122 -0.61 21.99 18.08
N PHE A 123 -1.38 20.93 17.78
CA PHE A 123 -1.33 20.27 16.46
C PHE A 123 -1.63 21.25 15.32
N MET A 124 -2.61 22.15 15.50
CA MET A 124 -2.95 23.17 14.50
C MET A 124 -1.86 24.23 14.34
N SER A 125 -1.11 24.57 15.40
CA SER A 125 0.09 25.42 15.28
C SER A 125 1.19 24.73 14.47
N GLY A 126 1.43 23.43 14.72
CA GLY A 126 2.38 22.63 13.94
C GLY A 126 1.99 22.50 12.46
N LEU A 127 0.72 22.19 12.20
CA LEU A 127 0.16 22.12 10.85
C LEU A 127 0.25 23.47 10.12
N HIS A 128 -0.08 24.58 10.79
CA HIS A 128 0.06 25.92 10.20
C HIS A 128 1.50 26.27 9.88
N LYS A 129 2.47 25.91 10.73
CA LYS A 129 3.92 26.09 10.45
C LYS A 129 4.32 25.37 9.16
N ILE A 130 3.99 24.07 9.02
CA ILE A 130 4.40 23.31 7.83
C ILE A 130 3.63 23.71 6.56
N MET A 131 2.40 24.23 6.69
CA MET A 131 1.62 24.74 5.54
C MET A 131 2.07 26.12 5.05
N ASN A 132 2.95 26.80 5.80
CA ASN A 132 3.47 28.13 5.49
C ASN A 132 5.00 28.16 5.68
N ASP A 133 5.69 27.11 5.25
CA ASP A 133 7.15 27.03 5.40
C ASP A 133 7.83 28.12 4.57
N ARG A 134 8.89 28.71 5.15
CA ARG A 134 9.72 29.76 4.56
C ARG A 134 11.21 29.39 4.54
N LEU A 135 11.57 28.21 5.03
CA LEU A 135 12.96 27.79 5.23
C LEU A 135 13.46 26.93 4.07
N THR A 136 12.64 26.01 3.54
CA THR A 136 13.11 25.01 2.56
C THR A 136 13.31 25.57 1.15
N GLU A 137 12.44 26.49 0.70
CA GLU A 137 12.51 27.11 -0.63
C GLU A 137 12.56 28.66 -0.54
N HIS A 138 13.26 29.20 0.46
CA HIS A 138 13.43 30.65 0.64
C HIS A 138 13.96 31.33 -0.64
N PRO A 139 13.36 32.45 -1.11
CA PRO A 139 12.42 33.35 -0.42
C PRO A 139 10.93 33.01 -0.58
N LEU A 140 10.58 31.88 -1.20
CA LEU A 140 9.19 31.48 -1.38
C LEU A 140 8.57 30.98 -0.07
N VAL A 141 7.26 31.16 0.06
CA VAL A 141 6.45 30.54 1.12
C VAL A 141 5.73 29.35 0.51
N ILE A 142 6.03 28.13 0.97
CA ILE A 142 5.49 26.90 0.39
C ILE A 142 4.52 26.18 1.33
N ASN A 143 3.43 25.68 0.76
CA ASN A 143 2.59 24.69 1.42
C ASN A 143 3.22 23.30 1.18
N THR A 144 3.83 22.75 2.21
CA THR A 144 4.62 21.53 2.09
C THR A 144 3.76 20.27 1.89
N LEU A 145 2.47 20.29 2.24
CA LEU A 145 1.51 19.24 1.86
C LEU A 145 1.28 19.22 0.35
N LYS A 146 1.18 20.39 -0.28
CA LYS A 146 1.05 20.56 -1.73
C LYS A 146 2.34 20.17 -2.47
N ARG A 147 3.51 20.55 -1.92
CA ARG A 147 4.84 20.41 -2.55
C ARG A 147 5.52 19.04 -2.33
N PHE A 148 5.42 18.47 -1.12
CA PHE A 148 6.18 17.29 -0.69
C PHE A 148 5.32 16.11 -0.22
N ASN A 149 3.99 16.14 -0.42
CA ASN A 149 3.06 15.04 -0.10
C ASN A 149 3.08 14.61 1.39
N LEU A 150 3.26 15.56 2.34
CA LEU A 150 3.43 15.30 3.79
C LEU A 150 2.17 14.81 4.55
N TYR A 151 1.24 14.15 3.88
CA TYR A 151 0.08 13.52 4.52
C TYR A 151 0.45 12.44 5.53
N PRO A 152 1.44 11.55 5.30
CA PRO A 152 1.87 10.58 6.30
C PRO A 152 2.34 11.26 7.59
N GLU A 153 3.16 12.31 7.49
CA GLU A 153 3.73 13.01 8.64
C GLU A 153 2.67 13.68 9.50
N VAL A 154 1.65 14.29 8.87
CA VAL A 154 0.52 14.91 9.58
C VAL A 154 -0.33 13.84 10.31
N VAL A 155 -0.57 12.69 9.67
CA VAL A 155 -1.31 11.58 10.29
C VAL A 155 -0.50 10.96 11.44
N LEU A 156 0.78 10.66 11.24
CA LEU A 156 1.66 10.11 12.28
C LEU A 156 1.84 11.07 13.45
N ALA A 157 2.02 12.37 13.19
CA ALA A 157 2.15 13.37 14.25
C ALA A 157 0.86 13.52 15.06
N SER A 158 -0.31 13.43 14.41
CA SER A 158 -1.61 13.36 15.10
C SER A 158 -1.69 12.13 16.00
N TRP A 159 -1.39 10.95 15.47
CA TRP A 159 -1.41 9.69 16.22
C TRP A 159 -0.40 9.67 17.37
N TYR A 160 0.83 10.20 17.18
CA TYR A 160 1.83 10.29 18.24
C TYR A 160 1.38 11.20 19.39
N ARG A 161 0.82 12.37 19.07
CA ARG A 161 0.30 13.30 20.10
C ARG A 161 -0.88 12.71 20.86
N VAL A 162 -1.79 12.01 20.17
CA VAL A 162 -2.89 11.29 20.83
C VAL A 162 -2.36 10.15 21.71
N TYR A 163 -1.43 9.33 21.20
CA TYR A 163 -0.81 8.23 21.93
C TYR A 163 -0.11 8.71 23.21
N THR A 164 0.75 9.73 23.10
CA THR A 164 1.46 10.29 24.26
C THR A 164 0.54 10.95 25.27
N ALA A 165 -0.51 11.65 24.83
CA ALA A 165 -1.52 12.22 25.73
C ALA A 165 -2.34 11.16 26.47
N VAL A 166 -2.81 10.12 25.76
CA VAL A 166 -3.60 9.02 26.35
C VAL A 166 -2.76 8.20 27.32
N MET A 167 -1.54 7.82 26.95
CA MET A 167 -0.66 7.05 27.82
C MET A 167 -0.19 7.86 29.03
N GLY A 168 0.05 9.17 28.85
CA GLY A 168 0.35 10.10 29.95
C GLY A 168 -0.82 10.24 30.93
N TYR A 169 -2.06 10.34 30.43
CA TYR A 169 -3.27 10.36 31.27
C TYR A 169 -3.43 9.09 32.11
N PHE A 170 -3.11 7.92 31.56
CA PHE A 170 -3.10 6.65 32.30
C PHE A 170 -1.80 6.37 33.08
N GLY A 171 -0.81 7.27 33.06
CA GLY A 171 0.47 7.10 33.74
C GLY A 171 1.35 5.93 33.22
N ILE A 172 1.07 5.42 32.02
CA ILE A 172 1.75 4.23 31.49
C ILE A 172 3.07 4.64 30.80
N PRO A 173 4.24 4.10 31.20
CA PRO A 173 5.51 4.45 30.60
C PRO A 173 5.58 3.98 29.13
N THR A 174 5.81 4.91 28.22
CA THR A 174 5.79 4.69 26.76
C THR A 174 7.17 4.38 26.14
N LYS A 175 8.25 4.67 26.87
CA LYS A 175 9.63 4.39 26.50
C LYS A 175 10.47 3.98 27.72
N MET A 176 11.51 3.20 27.48
CA MET A 176 12.57 2.93 28.45
C MET A 176 13.88 3.53 27.92
N CYS A 177 14.65 4.19 28.78
CA CYS A 177 15.92 4.79 28.38
C CYS A 177 17.08 4.11 29.11
N TRP A 178 18.14 3.82 28.36
CA TRP A 178 19.34 3.14 28.81
C TRP A 178 20.56 4.05 28.57
N SER A 179 21.48 4.10 29.53
CA SER A 179 22.79 4.72 29.30
C SER A 179 23.74 3.66 28.74
N ILE A 180 24.38 3.96 27.61
CA ILE A 180 25.12 3.00 26.78
C ILE A 180 26.58 3.45 26.71
N ASN A 181 27.46 2.63 27.30
CA ASN A 181 28.91 2.81 27.21
C ASN A 181 29.39 2.43 25.81
N ARG A 182 30.11 3.34 25.14
CA ARG A 182 30.52 3.22 23.73
C ARG A 182 31.91 2.63 23.50
N GLY A 183 32.69 2.45 24.56
CA GLY A 183 34.10 2.06 24.52
C GLY A 183 34.93 2.92 25.48
N GLU A 184 36.23 2.68 25.52
CA GLU A 184 37.15 3.53 26.29
C GLU A 184 37.30 4.91 25.64
N GLY A 185 37.47 5.96 26.45
CA GLY A 185 37.64 7.34 25.98
C GLY A 185 36.39 8.04 25.44
N LEU A 186 35.27 7.32 25.24
CA LEU A 186 34.00 7.90 24.77
C LEU A 186 33.00 8.08 25.92
N THR A 187 32.31 9.23 25.94
CA THR A 187 31.24 9.49 26.90
C THR A 187 30.07 8.51 26.73
N PRO A 188 29.45 8.04 27.83
CA PRO A 188 28.20 7.28 27.76
C PRO A 188 27.09 8.08 27.07
N VAL A 189 26.20 7.38 26.39
CA VAL A 189 25.09 7.95 25.62
C VAL A 189 23.76 7.40 26.10
N ASP A 190 22.82 8.29 26.40
CA ASP A 190 21.45 7.90 26.71
C ASP A 190 20.65 7.64 25.42
N SER A 191 20.16 6.41 25.28
CA SER A 191 19.27 5.97 24.20
C SER A 191 17.91 5.58 24.77
N CYS A 192 16.83 6.13 24.23
CA CYS A 192 15.47 5.68 24.53
C CYS A 192 14.94 4.71 23.46
N GLU A 193 14.29 3.64 23.93
CA GLU A 193 13.62 2.60 23.16
C GLU A 193 12.10 2.63 23.42
N GLY A 194 11.28 2.43 22.39
CA GLY A 194 9.82 2.28 22.51
C GLY A 194 8.98 3.39 21.86
N MET A 195 7.66 3.19 21.81
CA MET A 195 6.72 4.08 21.08
C MET A 195 6.58 5.50 21.66
N GLY A 196 7.11 5.75 22.87
CA GLY A 196 7.26 7.08 23.47
C GLY A 196 8.51 7.86 23.01
N ASP A 197 9.31 7.28 22.13
CA ASP A 197 10.35 7.98 21.39
C ASP A 197 9.83 8.32 19.96
N PRO A 198 9.95 9.58 19.49
CA PRO A 198 9.39 10.01 18.22
C PRO A 198 9.90 9.23 17.00
N ALA A 199 11.18 8.86 16.97
CA ALA A 199 11.81 8.18 15.84
C ALA A 199 11.42 6.69 15.82
N TYR A 200 11.41 6.05 16.98
CA TYR A 200 10.86 4.69 17.11
C TYR A 200 9.39 4.62 16.72
N PHE A 201 8.54 5.57 17.16
CA PHE A 201 7.13 5.60 16.77
C PHE A 201 6.97 5.67 15.25
N TYR A 202 7.65 6.63 14.61
CA TYR A 202 7.60 6.84 13.17
C TYR A 202 7.96 5.55 12.40
N VAL A 203 9.12 4.96 12.68
CA VAL A 203 9.60 3.75 11.98
C VAL A 203 8.70 2.53 12.27
N THR A 204 8.21 2.40 13.51
CA THR A 204 7.28 1.32 13.88
C THR A 204 6.00 1.39 13.07
N CYS A 205 5.42 2.59 12.88
CA CYS A 205 4.23 2.76 12.06
C CYS A 205 4.46 2.40 10.57
N VAL A 206 5.62 2.76 10.00
CA VAL A 206 5.99 2.34 8.63
C VAL A 206 6.06 0.80 8.53
N PHE A 207 6.76 0.15 9.46
CA PHE A 207 6.92 -1.30 9.43
C PHE A 207 5.61 -2.05 9.68
N LEU A 208 4.71 -1.52 10.53
CA LEU A 208 3.36 -2.07 10.71
C LEU A 208 2.52 -1.97 9.43
N LEU A 209 2.60 -0.86 8.70
CA LEU A 209 1.92 -0.68 7.42
C LEU A 209 2.48 -1.62 6.33
N ASN A 210 3.79 -1.91 6.37
CA ASN A 210 4.43 -2.89 5.50
C ASN A 210 4.17 -4.35 5.97
N GLY A 211 3.84 -4.57 7.25
CA GLY A 211 3.22 -5.81 7.70
C GLY A 211 1.83 -6.01 7.09
N LEU A 212 0.98 -4.97 7.10
CA LEU A 212 -0.34 -5.00 6.46
C LEU A 212 -0.25 -5.28 4.95
N MET A 213 0.74 -4.72 4.25
CA MET A 213 1.04 -5.05 2.85
C MET A 213 1.26 -6.56 2.63
N MET A 214 1.98 -7.25 3.53
CA MET A 214 2.20 -8.70 3.40
C MET A 214 0.91 -9.50 3.66
N SER A 215 0.07 -9.07 4.61
CA SER A 215 -1.27 -9.62 4.78
C SER A 215 -2.12 -9.48 3.51
N LEU A 216 -2.03 -8.32 2.84
CA LEU A 216 -2.72 -8.06 1.58
C LEU A 216 -2.17 -8.91 0.43
N PHE A 217 -0.86 -9.11 0.33
CA PHE A 217 -0.26 -10.02 -0.65
C PHE A 217 -0.72 -11.47 -0.45
N PHE A 218 -0.76 -11.96 0.80
CA PHE A 218 -1.28 -13.30 1.09
C PHE A 218 -2.74 -13.45 0.64
N ILE A 219 -3.59 -12.47 0.97
CA ILE A 219 -5.00 -12.45 0.55
C ILE A 219 -5.11 -12.39 -0.97
N TYR A 220 -4.27 -11.60 -1.64
CA TYR A 220 -4.30 -11.42 -3.09
C TYR A 220 -3.83 -12.68 -3.84
N GLY A 221 -2.74 -13.33 -3.41
CA GLY A 221 -2.31 -14.62 -3.95
C GLY A 221 -3.34 -15.73 -3.72
N ALA A 222 -3.97 -15.77 -2.55
CA ALA A 222 -5.04 -16.70 -2.23
C ALA A 222 -6.32 -16.45 -3.06
N TYR A 223 -6.69 -15.18 -3.28
CA TYR A 223 -7.84 -14.80 -4.10
C TYR A 223 -7.59 -15.08 -5.59
N LEU A 224 -6.40 -14.76 -6.10
CA LEU A 224 -6.06 -14.95 -7.52
C LEU A 224 -6.05 -16.44 -7.89
N SER A 225 -5.42 -17.28 -7.07
CA SER A 225 -5.33 -18.73 -7.27
C SER A 225 -6.58 -19.52 -6.87
N GLY A 226 -7.45 -18.95 -6.03
CA GLY A 226 -8.57 -19.67 -5.41
C GLY A 226 -8.15 -20.64 -4.29
N SER A 227 -6.87 -20.64 -3.87
CA SER A 227 -6.33 -21.56 -2.85
C SER A 227 -5.38 -20.86 -1.89
N ARG A 228 -5.43 -21.25 -0.61
CA ARG A 228 -4.49 -20.76 0.42
C ARG A 228 -3.02 -21.03 0.06
N LEU A 229 -2.74 -22.05 -0.76
CA LEU A 229 -1.41 -22.32 -1.29
C LEU A 229 -0.86 -21.17 -2.14
N GLY A 230 -1.70 -20.47 -2.92
CA GLY A 230 -1.25 -19.31 -3.69
C GLY A 230 -0.82 -18.14 -2.80
N GLY A 231 -1.51 -17.91 -1.68
CA GLY A 231 -1.09 -16.94 -0.67
C GLY A 231 0.28 -17.29 -0.06
N ILE A 232 0.46 -18.56 0.32
CA ILE A 232 1.74 -19.07 0.85
C ILE A 232 2.88 -18.88 -0.17
N VAL A 233 2.65 -19.24 -1.45
CA VAL A 233 3.65 -19.09 -2.52
C VAL A 233 3.97 -17.61 -2.77
N THR A 234 2.97 -16.72 -2.85
CA THR A 234 3.21 -15.27 -3.01
C THR A 234 4.05 -14.71 -1.86
N THR A 235 3.73 -15.04 -0.61
CA THR A 235 4.50 -14.62 0.56
C THR A 235 5.93 -15.20 0.56
N ALA A 236 6.09 -16.49 0.24
CA ALA A 236 7.41 -17.13 0.17
C ALA A 236 8.30 -16.55 -0.93
N CYS A 237 7.76 -16.30 -2.13
CA CYS A 237 8.49 -15.66 -3.22
C CYS A 237 8.94 -14.23 -2.89
N PHE A 238 8.13 -13.47 -2.14
CA PHE A 238 8.52 -12.14 -1.66
C PHE A 238 9.65 -12.22 -0.63
N PHE A 239 9.57 -13.09 0.37
CA PHE A 239 10.65 -13.26 1.36
C PHE A 239 11.95 -13.76 0.71
N PHE A 240 11.88 -14.64 -0.30
CA PHE A 240 13.06 -15.10 -1.02
C PHE A 240 13.73 -13.99 -1.86
N ASN A 241 12.95 -13.02 -2.36
CA ASN A 241 13.43 -11.88 -3.14
C ASN A 241 13.37 -10.56 -2.34
N HIS A 242 13.46 -10.60 -1.01
CA HIS A 242 13.08 -9.46 -0.15
C HIS A 242 13.81 -8.17 -0.50
N GLY A 243 15.15 -8.20 -0.61
CA GLY A 243 15.98 -7.03 -0.93
C GLY A 243 15.82 -6.49 -2.35
N GLU A 244 15.30 -7.29 -3.29
CA GLU A 244 14.91 -6.84 -4.65
C GLU A 244 13.44 -6.37 -4.70
N SER A 245 12.63 -6.73 -3.68
CA SER A 245 11.19 -6.44 -3.60
C SER A 245 10.87 -5.22 -2.74
N THR A 246 11.73 -4.85 -1.78
CA THR A 246 11.60 -3.64 -0.96
C THR A 246 12.93 -3.19 -0.36
N ARG A 247 13.08 -1.87 -0.18
CA ARG A 247 14.18 -1.22 0.55
C ARG A 247 13.77 -0.62 1.90
N VAL A 248 12.52 -0.86 2.34
CA VAL A 248 11.90 -0.14 3.47
C VAL A 248 12.64 -0.28 4.80
N MET A 249 13.37 -1.37 5.03
CA MET A 249 14.22 -1.53 6.23
C MET A 249 15.38 -0.53 6.26
N TRP A 250 16.04 -0.26 5.12
CA TRP A 250 17.15 0.70 5.05
C TRP A 250 16.67 2.15 5.01
N THR A 251 15.50 2.37 4.39
CA THR A 251 14.94 3.71 4.16
C THR A 251 13.45 3.79 4.54
N PRO A 252 13.08 3.74 5.84
CA PRO A 252 11.67 3.67 6.24
C PRO A 252 10.80 4.89 5.87
N PRO A 253 11.24 6.16 6.05
CA PRO A 253 10.38 7.33 5.79
C PRO A 253 10.02 7.65 4.34
N LEU A 254 10.40 6.82 3.36
CA LEU A 254 10.19 7.13 1.95
C LEU A 254 8.71 7.08 1.53
N ARG A 255 8.39 7.81 0.46
CA ARG A 255 7.01 7.98 -0.01
C ARG A 255 6.39 6.69 -0.52
N GLU A 256 7.16 5.89 -1.24
CA GLU A 256 6.76 4.55 -1.66
C GLU A 256 6.46 3.63 -0.46
N SER A 257 7.17 3.78 0.67
CA SER A 257 6.98 2.94 1.87
C SER A 257 5.61 3.15 2.54
N PHE A 258 5.01 4.33 2.36
CA PHE A 258 3.63 4.62 2.76
C PHE A 258 2.60 4.26 1.68
N ALA A 259 2.92 4.48 0.41
CA ALA A 259 1.98 4.31 -0.70
C ALA A 259 1.81 2.85 -1.15
N TYR A 260 2.89 2.07 -1.21
CA TYR A 260 2.92 0.71 -1.75
C TYR A 260 1.93 -0.28 -1.09
N PRO A 261 1.68 -0.23 0.23
CA PRO A 261 0.61 -1.03 0.86
C PRO A 261 -0.80 -0.76 0.28
N PHE A 262 -1.08 0.49 -0.10
CA PHE A 262 -2.36 0.87 -0.73
C PHE A 262 -2.43 0.47 -2.21
N LEU A 263 -1.31 0.43 -2.93
CA LEU A 263 -1.20 -0.15 -4.28
C LEU A 263 -1.60 -1.65 -4.28
N VAL A 264 -1.14 -2.43 -3.29
CA VAL A 264 -1.51 -3.85 -3.19
C VAL A 264 -3.02 -4.02 -2.90
N LEU A 265 -3.58 -3.20 -1.99
CA LEU A 265 -5.03 -3.17 -1.72
C LEU A 265 -5.85 -2.79 -2.97
N GLN A 266 -5.41 -1.75 -3.67
CA GLN A 266 -5.98 -1.27 -4.92
C GLN A 266 -5.97 -2.36 -5.99
N MET A 267 -4.88 -3.14 -6.12
CA MET A 267 -4.74 -4.20 -7.12
C MET A 267 -5.66 -5.39 -6.81
N LEU A 268 -5.81 -5.74 -5.54
CA LEU A 268 -6.79 -6.73 -5.08
C LEU A 268 -8.23 -6.28 -5.38
N LEU A 269 -8.58 -5.03 -5.05
CA LEU A 269 -9.91 -4.46 -5.30
C LEU A 269 -10.25 -4.38 -6.80
N LEU A 270 -9.30 -3.94 -7.63
CA LEU A 270 -9.45 -3.93 -9.09
C LEU A 270 -9.64 -5.35 -9.64
N THR A 271 -8.86 -6.32 -9.19
CA THR A 271 -9.00 -7.72 -9.61
C THR A 271 -10.36 -8.30 -9.22
N TYR A 272 -10.86 -7.98 -8.02
CA TYR A 272 -12.21 -8.33 -7.58
C TYR A 272 -13.29 -7.70 -8.47
N ILE A 273 -13.18 -6.41 -8.78
CA ILE A 273 -14.10 -5.69 -9.69
C ILE A 273 -14.12 -6.32 -11.08
N LEU A 274 -12.95 -6.62 -11.65
CA LEU A 274 -12.83 -7.25 -12.97
C LEU A 274 -13.50 -8.62 -13.01
N ARG A 275 -13.30 -9.46 -11.98
CA ARG A 275 -13.90 -10.80 -11.84
C ARG A 275 -15.40 -10.77 -11.52
N SER A 276 -15.91 -9.75 -10.85
CA SER A 276 -17.34 -9.61 -10.54
C SER A 276 -18.18 -9.51 -11.83
N ARG A 277 -19.41 -10.05 -11.88
CA ARG A 277 -20.28 -9.91 -13.06
C ARG A 277 -20.70 -8.45 -13.27
N SER A 278 -21.08 -7.78 -12.20
CA SER A 278 -21.38 -6.34 -12.12
C SER A 278 -20.60 -5.72 -10.96
N PRO A 279 -19.98 -4.52 -11.15
CA PRO A 279 -19.24 -3.87 -10.08
C PRO A 279 -20.21 -3.35 -9.01
N SER A 280 -19.97 -3.70 -7.74
CA SER A 280 -20.74 -3.13 -6.64
C SER A 280 -20.29 -1.69 -6.35
N ARG A 281 -21.23 -0.81 -5.98
CA ARG A 281 -20.90 0.58 -5.60
C ARG A 281 -19.87 0.63 -4.47
N THR A 282 -20.00 -0.25 -3.48
CA THR A 282 -19.05 -0.37 -2.36
C THR A 282 -17.64 -0.73 -2.82
N ALA A 283 -17.47 -1.62 -3.81
CA ALA A 283 -16.14 -1.96 -4.34
C ALA A 283 -15.53 -0.80 -5.14
N LEU A 284 -16.34 -0.06 -5.92
CA LEU A 284 -15.87 1.14 -6.62
C LEU A 284 -15.47 2.27 -5.64
N VAL A 285 -16.25 2.48 -4.57
CA VAL A 285 -15.88 3.43 -3.50
C VAL A 285 -14.61 2.98 -2.77
N ALA A 286 -14.47 1.69 -2.44
CA ALA A 286 -13.26 1.16 -1.82
C ALA A 286 -12.04 1.31 -2.74
N LEU A 287 -12.18 1.06 -4.05
CA LEU A 287 -11.13 1.32 -5.04
C LEU A 287 -10.76 2.81 -5.04
N GLY A 288 -11.75 3.70 -5.10
CA GLY A 288 -11.52 5.15 -5.08
C GLY A 288 -10.81 5.65 -3.82
N ILE A 289 -11.10 5.06 -2.65
CA ILE A 289 -10.40 5.33 -1.39
C ILE A 289 -8.98 4.75 -1.40
N SER A 290 -8.78 3.53 -1.92
CA SER A 290 -7.42 2.96 -2.03
C SER A 290 -6.53 3.76 -3.00
N ASN A 291 -7.08 4.25 -4.10
CA ASN A 291 -6.42 5.18 -5.03
C ASN A 291 -6.06 6.51 -4.34
N LEU A 292 -6.92 7.01 -3.43
CA LEU A 292 -6.71 8.24 -2.67
C LEU A 292 -5.53 8.07 -1.69
N CYS A 293 -5.54 6.99 -0.92
CA CYS A 293 -4.45 6.65 0.01
C CYS A 293 -3.15 6.25 -0.71
N PHE A 294 -3.20 5.84 -1.98
CA PHE A 294 -2.01 5.60 -2.80
C PHE A 294 -1.40 6.89 -3.37
N MET A 295 -2.23 7.85 -3.81
CA MET A 295 -1.73 9.10 -4.41
C MET A 295 -1.30 10.16 -3.38
N LEU A 296 -2.01 10.33 -2.26
CA LEU A 296 -1.70 11.39 -1.27
C LEU A 296 -0.29 11.31 -0.63
N PRO A 297 0.34 10.14 -0.45
CA PRO A 297 1.73 10.06 0.05
C PRO A 297 2.80 10.22 -1.04
N TRP A 298 2.50 9.96 -2.32
CA TRP A 298 3.53 9.69 -3.33
C TRP A 298 3.24 10.31 -4.70
N GLN A 299 3.99 11.37 -5.02
CA GLN A 299 3.91 12.09 -6.31
C GLN A 299 3.97 11.18 -7.55
N PHE A 300 4.78 10.11 -7.52
CA PHE A 300 4.97 9.22 -8.67
C PHE A 300 3.87 8.15 -8.83
N ALA A 301 2.91 8.07 -7.90
CA ALA A 301 1.76 7.16 -7.99
C ALA A 301 0.97 7.32 -9.30
N GLN A 302 0.93 8.53 -9.86
CA GLN A 302 0.26 8.80 -11.14
C GLN A 302 0.84 8.00 -12.32
N PHE A 303 2.16 7.73 -12.34
CA PHE A 303 2.78 6.92 -13.39
C PHE A 303 2.38 5.43 -13.27
N VAL A 304 2.22 4.93 -12.05
CA VAL A 304 1.76 3.55 -11.78
C VAL A 304 0.27 3.40 -12.13
N LEU A 305 -0.56 4.40 -11.83
CA LEU A 305 -1.96 4.39 -12.25
C LEU A 305 -2.12 4.58 -13.77
N LEU A 306 -1.19 5.28 -14.45
CA LEU A 306 -1.17 5.39 -15.91
C LEU A 306 -0.89 4.04 -16.59
N THR A 307 0.12 3.27 -16.15
CA THR A 307 0.42 1.94 -16.74
C THR A 307 -0.71 0.94 -16.49
N GLN A 308 -1.37 1.02 -15.34
CA GLN A 308 -2.58 0.28 -15.03
C GLN A 308 -3.74 0.64 -15.96
N VAL A 309 -4.05 1.93 -16.12
CA VAL A 309 -5.13 2.41 -17.01
C VAL A 309 -4.84 2.04 -18.47
N ALA A 310 -3.58 2.07 -18.91
CA ALA A 310 -3.16 1.58 -20.21
C ALA A 310 -3.42 0.07 -20.37
N SER A 311 -3.13 -0.74 -19.35
CA SER A 311 -3.37 -2.20 -19.35
C SER A 311 -4.86 -2.54 -19.35
N LEU A 312 -5.68 -1.77 -18.63
CA LEU A 312 -7.14 -1.87 -18.68
C LEU A 312 -7.69 -1.47 -20.06
N PHE A 313 -7.13 -0.42 -20.68
CA PHE A 313 -7.53 0.02 -22.01
C PHE A 313 -7.13 -0.99 -23.11
N ALA A 314 -5.95 -1.60 -23.03
CA ALA A 314 -5.56 -2.72 -23.89
C ALA A 314 -6.51 -3.92 -23.71
N SER A 315 -6.89 -4.24 -22.46
CA SER A 315 -7.87 -5.30 -22.15
C SER A 315 -9.27 -4.99 -22.69
N TYR A 316 -9.64 -3.72 -22.80
CA TYR A 316 -10.88 -3.24 -23.44
C TYR A 316 -10.81 -3.36 -24.96
N ILE A 317 -9.71 -2.90 -25.59
CA ILE A 317 -9.47 -2.97 -27.04
C ILE A 317 -9.54 -4.43 -27.54
N LEU A 318 -8.93 -5.36 -26.80
CA LEU A 318 -8.92 -6.80 -27.09
C LEU A 318 -10.27 -7.50 -26.79
N GLY A 319 -11.29 -6.77 -26.31
CA GLY A 319 -12.63 -7.30 -26.06
C GLY A 319 -12.83 -8.06 -24.73
N TYR A 320 -11.77 -8.26 -23.94
CA TYR A 320 -11.85 -8.95 -22.65
C TYR A 320 -12.58 -8.15 -21.56
N LEU A 321 -12.62 -6.81 -21.67
CA LEU A 321 -13.26 -5.92 -20.70
C LEU A 321 -14.47 -5.18 -21.30
N ALA A 322 -15.66 -5.39 -20.73
CA ALA A 322 -16.88 -4.73 -21.17
C ALA A 322 -16.85 -3.20 -20.94
N ALA A 323 -17.32 -2.43 -21.93
CA ALA A 323 -17.28 -0.96 -21.93
C ALA A 323 -17.84 -0.32 -20.64
N ALA A 324 -18.97 -0.81 -20.13
CA ALA A 324 -19.59 -0.28 -18.91
C ALA A 324 -18.74 -0.50 -17.64
N LYS A 325 -18.00 -1.63 -17.55
CA LYS A 325 -17.03 -1.86 -16.48
C LYS A 325 -15.85 -0.88 -16.60
N MET A 326 -15.31 -0.73 -17.81
CA MET A 326 -14.21 0.20 -18.06
C MET A 326 -14.60 1.65 -17.72
N GLN A 327 -15.77 2.11 -18.16
CA GLN A 327 -16.30 3.44 -17.79
C GLN A 327 -16.49 3.61 -16.28
N SER A 328 -16.98 2.58 -15.56
CA SER A 328 -17.16 2.64 -14.10
C SER A 328 -15.82 2.79 -13.36
N ILE A 329 -14.80 2.05 -13.78
CA ILE A 329 -13.44 2.15 -13.21
C ILE A 329 -12.83 3.52 -13.56
N LEU A 330 -12.92 3.93 -14.82
CA LEU A 330 -12.35 5.19 -15.31
C LEU A 330 -12.96 6.43 -14.61
N VAL A 331 -14.27 6.44 -14.38
CA VAL A 331 -14.96 7.47 -13.59
C VAL A 331 -14.49 7.45 -12.13
N THR A 332 -14.27 6.27 -11.54
CA THR A 332 -13.71 6.16 -10.18
C THR A 332 -12.31 6.80 -10.12
N HIS A 333 -11.45 6.53 -11.10
CA HIS A 333 -10.11 7.15 -11.19
C HIS A 333 -10.16 8.67 -11.39
N MET A 334 -11.07 9.18 -12.22
CA MET A 334 -11.27 10.63 -12.41
C MET A 334 -11.81 11.32 -11.16
N VAL A 335 -12.78 10.71 -10.46
CA VAL A 335 -13.32 11.24 -9.19
C VAL A 335 -12.24 11.29 -8.12
N THR A 336 -11.45 10.22 -7.94
CA THR A 336 -10.34 10.25 -6.97
C THR A 336 -9.28 11.29 -7.33
N LEU A 337 -8.93 11.44 -8.61
CA LEU A 337 -7.99 12.49 -9.04
C LEU A 337 -8.49 13.89 -8.68
N GLY A 338 -9.79 14.18 -8.86
CA GLY A 338 -10.41 15.43 -8.44
C GLY A 338 -10.36 15.64 -6.92
N VAL A 339 -10.61 14.58 -6.13
CA VAL A 339 -10.49 14.64 -4.65
C VAL A 339 -9.04 14.87 -4.22
N CYS A 340 -8.06 14.19 -4.84
CA CYS A 340 -6.63 14.44 -4.59
C CYS A 340 -6.25 15.90 -4.90
N PHE A 341 -6.69 16.45 -6.03
CA PHE A 341 -6.41 17.84 -6.41
C PHE A 341 -6.94 18.85 -5.39
N ILE A 342 -8.17 18.62 -4.88
CA ILE A 342 -8.79 19.46 -3.84
C ILE A 342 -7.99 19.36 -2.52
N LEU A 343 -7.68 18.14 -2.07
CA LEU A 343 -6.93 17.94 -0.81
C LEU A 343 -5.53 18.55 -0.89
N MET A 344 -4.79 18.31 -1.98
CA MET A 344 -3.44 18.83 -2.21
C MET A 344 -3.39 20.33 -2.57
N PHE A 345 -4.39 21.11 -2.14
CA PHE A 345 -4.46 22.57 -2.27
C PHE A 345 -4.25 23.06 -3.72
N GLY A 346 -4.87 22.37 -4.68
CA GLY A 346 -4.79 22.69 -6.10
C GLY A 346 -3.37 22.52 -6.67
N ASN A 347 -2.75 21.35 -6.47
CA ASN A 347 -1.49 21.02 -7.13
C ASN A 347 -1.71 20.85 -8.65
N SER A 348 -1.15 21.78 -9.44
CA SER A 348 -1.26 21.82 -10.90
C SER A 348 -0.69 20.58 -11.58
N MET A 349 0.43 20.04 -11.08
CA MET A 349 1.10 18.83 -11.62
C MET A 349 0.13 17.65 -11.74
N LEU A 350 -0.79 17.50 -10.78
CA LEU A 350 -1.76 16.40 -10.80
C LEU A 350 -2.67 16.45 -12.03
N LEU A 351 -3.12 17.65 -12.44
CA LEU A 351 -4.01 17.87 -13.59
C LEU A 351 -3.26 17.95 -14.92
N THR A 352 -2.04 18.48 -14.95
CA THR A 352 -1.20 18.54 -16.16
C THR A 352 -0.46 17.22 -16.45
N SER A 353 -0.64 16.21 -15.59
CA SER A 353 -0.05 14.88 -15.77
C SER A 353 -0.54 14.15 -17.03
N PHE A 354 0.32 13.25 -17.54
CA PHE A 354 -0.08 12.26 -18.56
C PHE A 354 -1.23 11.36 -18.07
N TYR A 355 -1.32 11.10 -16.76
CA TYR A 355 -2.39 10.30 -16.15
C TYR A 355 -3.75 10.98 -16.29
N ALA A 356 -3.87 12.25 -15.88
CA ALA A 356 -5.09 13.04 -16.01
C ALA A 356 -5.56 13.14 -17.47
N SER A 357 -4.63 13.43 -18.37
CA SER A 357 -4.87 13.52 -19.81
C SER A 357 -5.35 12.18 -20.39
N SER A 358 -4.70 11.07 -20.02
CA SER A 358 -5.04 9.72 -20.46
C SER A 358 -6.44 9.28 -20.03
N LEU A 359 -6.85 9.59 -18.79
CA LEU A 359 -8.20 9.29 -18.30
C LEU A 359 -9.28 9.92 -19.18
N ILE A 360 -9.12 11.21 -19.51
CA ILE A 360 -10.06 11.96 -20.35
C ILE A 360 -10.05 11.42 -21.79
N SER A 361 -8.87 11.20 -22.37
CA SER A 361 -8.72 10.61 -23.71
C SER A 361 -9.44 9.26 -23.85
N ILE A 362 -9.24 8.33 -22.90
CA ILE A 362 -9.88 7.02 -22.92
C ILE A 362 -11.40 7.16 -22.74
N TRP A 363 -11.87 8.09 -21.90
CA TRP A 363 -13.30 8.33 -21.70
C TRP A 363 -13.98 8.79 -22.99
N VAL A 364 -13.36 9.75 -23.70
CA VAL A 364 -13.83 10.23 -25.01
C VAL A 364 -13.82 9.11 -26.05
N ILE A 365 -12.78 8.28 -26.12
CA ILE A 365 -12.71 7.17 -27.09
C ILE A 365 -13.81 6.12 -26.83
N ILE A 366 -14.08 5.76 -25.58
CA ILE A 366 -15.13 4.79 -25.23
C ILE A 366 -16.54 5.38 -25.48
N ALA A 367 -16.72 6.70 -25.30
CA ALA A 367 -17.95 7.40 -25.66
C ALA A 367 -18.16 7.43 -27.19
N LEU A 368 -17.10 7.71 -27.96
CA LEU A 368 -17.13 7.76 -29.42
C LEU A 368 -17.06 6.38 -30.11
N ARG A 369 -17.04 5.27 -29.36
CA ARG A 369 -16.85 3.90 -29.89
C ARG A 369 -17.73 3.54 -31.09
N GLY A 370 -18.97 4.02 -31.14
CA GLY A 370 -19.89 3.80 -32.26
C GLY A 370 -19.37 4.36 -33.59
N ARG A 371 -18.72 5.55 -33.55
CA ARG A 371 -18.09 6.15 -34.74
C ARG A 371 -16.85 5.37 -35.18
N PHE A 372 -16.04 4.89 -34.24
CA PHE A 372 -14.87 4.04 -34.56
C PHE A 372 -15.30 2.75 -35.28
N THR A 373 -16.38 2.09 -34.83
CA THR A 373 -16.92 0.88 -35.49
C THR A 373 -17.55 1.16 -36.87
N GLN A 374 -17.97 2.40 -37.15
CA GLN A 374 -18.45 2.81 -38.47
C GLN A 374 -17.31 3.21 -39.42
N LEU A 375 -16.24 3.82 -38.91
CA LEU A 375 -15.13 4.38 -39.70
C LEU A 375 -14.06 3.33 -40.06
N PHE A 376 -13.83 2.33 -39.21
CA PHE A 376 -12.75 1.36 -39.38
C PHE A 376 -13.26 -0.06 -39.51
N LYS A 377 -12.66 -0.83 -40.44
CA LYS A 377 -12.95 -2.27 -40.59
C LYS A 377 -12.67 -3.01 -39.26
N PRO A 378 -13.55 -3.93 -38.83
CA PRO A 378 -13.34 -4.70 -37.61
C PRO A 378 -12.10 -5.60 -37.73
N GLY A 379 -11.42 -5.83 -36.60
CA GLY A 379 -10.13 -6.52 -36.53
C GLY A 379 -8.98 -5.57 -36.17
N VAL A 380 -7.74 -5.96 -36.44
CA VAL A 380 -6.51 -5.31 -35.95
C VAL A 380 -6.45 -3.79 -36.24
N VAL A 381 -7.04 -3.34 -37.35
CA VAL A 381 -7.06 -1.91 -37.73
C VAL A 381 -7.76 -1.05 -36.67
N ILE A 382 -8.91 -1.47 -36.13
CA ILE A 382 -9.61 -0.68 -35.10
C ILE A 382 -8.81 -0.61 -33.78
N TRP A 383 -8.03 -1.65 -33.49
CA TRP A 383 -7.16 -1.69 -32.31
C TRP A 383 -6.02 -0.69 -32.43
N VAL A 384 -5.29 -0.73 -33.55
CA VAL A 384 -4.19 0.21 -33.83
C VAL A 384 -4.69 1.65 -33.84
N MET A 385 -5.82 1.92 -34.49
CA MET A 385 -6.39 3.28 -34.55
C MET A 385 -6.89 3.79 -33.19
N GLN A 386 -7.41 2.92 -32.30
CA GLN A 386 -7.74 3.32 -30.93
C GLN A 386 -6.50 3.62 -30.07
N VAL A 387 -5.41 2.86 -30.22
CA VAL A 387 -4.14 3.15 -29.54
C VAL A 387 -3.52 4.46 -30.04
N LEU A 388 -3.46 4.68 -31.36
CA LEU A 388 -2.95 5.93 -31.94
C LEU A 388 -3.79 7.14 -31.53
N ALA A 389 -5.12 7.02 -31.54
CA ALA A 389 -6.02 8.07 -31.07
C ALA A 389 -5.82 8.37 -29.58
N TRP A 390 -5.63 7.35 -28.74
CA TRP A 390 -5.35 7.52 -27.30
C TRP A 390 -4.02 8.23 -27.06
N VAL A 391 -2.92 7.76 -27.65
CA VAL A 391 -1.59 8.36 -27.47
C VAL A 391 -1.58 9.80 -27.99
N GLY A 392 -2.06 10.04 -29.22
CA GLY A 392 -2.09 11.37 -29.83
C GLY A 392 -2.94 12.37 -29.04
N SER A 393 -4.15 11.97 -28.62
CA SER A 393 -5.00 12.85 -27.79
C SER A 393 -4.45 13.07 -26.38
N THR A 394 -3.79 12.07 -25.78
CA THR A 394 -3.17 12.21 -24.45
C THR A 394 -2.02 13.22 -24.48
N VAL A 395 -1.18 13.18 -25.51
CA VAL A 395 -0.07 14.14 -25.68
C VAL A 395 -0.59 15.55 -25.98
N LEU A 396 -1.58 15.67 -26.89
CA LEU A 396 -2.20 16.95 -27.21
C LEU A 396 -2.89 17.59 -25.99
N LEU A 397 -3.70 16.81 -25.27
CA LEU A 397 -4.43 17.28 -24.09
C LEU A 397 -3.48 17.66 -22.96
N LYS A 398 -2.40 16.89 -22.76
CA LYS A 398 -1.33 17.29 -21.82
C LYS A 398 -0.76 18.66 -22.19
N PHE A 399 -0.35 18.85 -23.45
CA PHE A 399 0.27 20.11 -23.86
C PHE A 399 -0.68 21.30 -23.63
N VAL A 400 -1.95 21.16 -24.04
CA VAL A 400 -2.99 22.16 -23.79
C VAL A 400 -3.17 22.45 -22.29
N LEU A 401 -3.24 21.42 -21.43
CA LEU A 401 -3.36 21.60 -19.98
C LEU A 401 -2.12 22.27 -19.37
N SER A 402 -0.91 21.85 -19.74
CA SER A 402 0.34 22.50 -19.32
C SER A 402 0.38 23.98 -19.70
N THR A 403 -0.06 24.35 -20.91
CA THR A 403 -0.15 25.74 -21.35
C THR A 403 -1.20 26.53 -20.56
N VAL A 404 -2.41 25.97 -20.37
CA VAL A 404 -3.51 26.64 -19.66
C VAL A 404 -3.20 26.86 -18.18
N PHE A 405 -2.53 25.91 -17.51
CA PHE A 405 -2.14 26.02 -16.10
C PHE A 405 -0.74 26.63 -15.88
N GLY A 406 -0.03 27.04 -16.95
CA GLY A 406 1.32 27.61 -16.85
C GLY A 406 2.38 26.67 -16.25
N ALA A 407 2.16 25.35 -16.30
CA ALA A 407 2.98 24.38 -15.58
C ALA A 407 4.19 23.93 -16.42
N SER A 408 5.38 24.42 -16.05
CA SER A 408 6.66 24.10 -16.69
C SER A 408 7.43 22.93 -16.04
N ASP A 409 7.04 22.48 -14.84
CA ASP A 409 7.83 21.55 -14.00
C ASP A 409 8.23 20.24 -14.71
N ASP A 410 7.37 19.74 -15.60
CA ASP A 410 7.58 18.48 -16.35
C ASP A 410 8.69 18.57 -17.41
N ALA A 411 9.24 19.75 -17.69
CA ALA A 411 10.30 19.96 -18.68
C ALA A 411 11.58 19.16 -18.35
N HIS A 412 11.88 18.92 -17.07
CA HIS A 412 13.06 18.15 -16.67
C HIS A 412 12.97 16.67 -17.08
N ILE A 413 11.76 16.08 -17.12
CA ILE A 413 11.57 14.68 -17.52
C ILE A 413 11.76 14.52 -19.02
N SER A 414 11.23 15.45 -19.84
CA SER A 414 11.43 15.42 -21.29
C SER A 414 12.87 15.76 -21.68
N ALA A 415 13.53 16.66 -20.94
CA ALA A 415 14.97 16.91 -21.06
C ALA A 415 15.80 15.65 -20.78
N LEU A 416 15.52 14.92 -19.70
CA LEU A 416 16.25 13.70 -19.31
C LEU A 416 16.05 12.54 -20.30
N ILE A 417 14.83 12.35 -20.82
CA ILE A 417 14.58 11.37 -21.88
C ILE A 417 15.35 11.78 -23.15
N LYS A 418 15.34 13.07 -23.50
CA LYS A 418 16.07 13.60 -24.65
C LYS A 418 17.59 13.43 -24.51
N SER A 419 18.17 13.62 -23.33
CA SER A 419 19.61 13.43 -23.09
C SER A 419 20.06 11.97 -23.09
N LYS A 420 19.14 11.01 -22.86
CA LYS A 420 19.43 9.57 -22.98
C LYS A 420 19.43 9.05 -24.41
N PHE A 421 18.59 9.62 -25.30
CA PHE A 421 18.43 9.16 -26.68
C PHE A 421 19.04 10.11 -27.74
N THR A 422 19.62 11.24 -27.34
CA THR A 422 20.29 12.22 -28.22
C THR A 422 21.50 12.82 -27.54
N SER A 423 22.32 13.59 -28.27
CA SER A 423 23.47 14.34 -27.72
C SER A 423 23.10 15.57 -26.86
N TYR A 424 21.81 15.76 -26.55
CA TYR A 424 21.34 16.89 -25.73
C TYR A 424 21.88 16.82 -24.29
N LYS A 425 22.40 17.95 -23.80
CA LYS A 425 22.93 18.10 -22.43
C LYS A 425 22.58 19.49 -21.91
N ASP A 426 22.13 19.55 -20.66
CA ASP A 426 21.99 20.75 -19.85
C ASP A 426 22.49 20.46 -18.42
N PHE A 427 22.45 21.45 -17.52
CA PHE A 427 22.91 21.27 -16.14
C PHE A 427 22.14 20.19 -15.37
N HIS A 428 20.80 20.16 -15.51
CA HIS A 428 19.94 19.23 -14.76
C HIS A 428 20.11 17.79 -15.24
N THR A 429 20.11 17.57 -16.55
CA THR A 429 20.32 16.25 -17.16
C THR A 429 21.68 15.68 -16.82
N LEU A 430 22.75 16.49 -16.88
CA LEU A 430 24.08 16.08 -16.41
C LEU A 430 24.06 15.69 -14.93
N MET A 431 23.49 16.54 -14.07
CA MET A 431 23.36 16.27 -12.63
C MET A 431 22.59 14.97 -12.34
N TYR A 432 21.48 14.70 -13.04
CA TYR A 432 20.74 13.45 -12.90
C TYR A 432 21.53 12.24 -13.40
N THR A 433 22.23 12.33 -14.54
CA THR A 433 23.05 11.21 -15.06
C THR A 433 24.25 10.84 -14.21
N CYS A 434 24.61 11.63 -13.19
CA CYS A 434 25.62 11.26 -12.19
C CYS A 434 25.10 10.28 -11.12
N ALA A 435 23.79 10.04 -11.04
CA ALA A 435 23.17 9.12 -10.09
C ALA A 435 22.69 7.85 -10.82
N ALA A 436 23.08 6.67 -10.30
CA ALA A 436 22.84 5.38 -10.96
C ALA A 436 21.34 5.08 -11.14
N GLU A 437 20.49 5.58 -10.23
CA GLU A 437 19.03 5.46 -10.29
C GLU A 437 18.41 6.15 -11.53
N PHE A 438 19.14 7.08 -12.15
CA PHE A 438 18.73 7.77 -13.37
C PHE A 438 19.58 7.38 -14.59
N ASP A 439 20.53 6.44 -14.49
CA ASP A 439 21.26 5.94 -15.66
C ASP A 439 20.52 4.79 -16.38
N PHE A 440 21.19 3.98 -17.19
CA PHE A 440 20.66 2.72 -17.71
C PHE A 440 20.80 1.60 -16.66
N MET A 441 19.93 0.59 -16.73
CA MET A 441 19.95 -0.53 -15.80
C MET A 441 21.31 -1.24 -15.81
N GLU A 442 21.97 -1.30 -14.66
CA GLU A 442 23.23 -2.02 -14.47
C GLU A 442 23.13 -3.48 -14.93
N LEU A 443 24.17 -3.99 -15.59
CA LEU A 443 24.22 -5.38 -16.06
C LEU A 443 24.22 -6.40 -14.90
N GLU A 444 24.51 -5.98 -13.67
CA GLU A 444 24.41 -6.87 -12.51
C GLU A 444 22.95 -7.17 -12.12
N THR A 445 22.02 -6.24 -12.31
CA THR A 445 20.60 -6.38 -11.95
C THR A 445 19.91 -7.59 -12.61
N PRO A 446 19.96 -7.80 -13.95
CA PRO A 446 19.42 -9.01 -14.56
C PRO A 446 20.19 -10.28 -14.14
N VAL A 447 21.47 -10.18 -13.80
CA VAL A 447 22.25 -11.31 -13.26
C VAL A 447 21.80 -11.67 -11.84
N ARG A 448 21.42 -10.70 -11.00
CA ARG A 448 20.76 -10.97 -9.70
C ARG A 448 19.41 -11.66 -9.91
N TYR A 449 18.56 -11.17 -10.83
CA TYR A 449 17.26 -11.80 -11.13
C TYR A 449 17.35 -13.20 -11.75
N LEU A 450 18.47 -13.54 -12.40
CA LEU A 450 18.79 -14.91 -12.80
C LEU A 450 19.21 -15.77 -11.59
N LYS A 451 20.10 -15.26 -10.72
CA LYS A 451 20.55 -15.94 -9.49
C LYS A 451 19.41 -16.23 -8.50
N THR A 452 18.46 -15.31 -8.33
CA THR A 452 17.27 -15.53 -7.46
C THR A 452 16.14 -16.31 -8.15
N LEU A 453 16.36 -16.79 -9.38
CA LEU A 453 15.38 -17.48 -10.24
C LEU A 453 14.11 -16.66 -10.57
N LEU A 454 14.03 -15.39 -10.16
CA LEU A 454 12.89 -14.50 -10.39
C LEU A 454 12.57 -14.35 -11.88
N LEU A 455 13.60 -14.10 -12.71
CA LEU A 455 13.43 -13.97 -14.15
C LEU A 455 12.98 -15.29 -14.84
N PRO A 456 13.67 -16.44 -14.68
CA PRO A 456 13.24 -17.68 -15.34
C PRO A 456 11.89 -18.20 -14.85
N VAL A 457 11.54 -18.03 -13.56
CA VAL A 457 10.20 -18.39 -13.05
C VAL A 457 9.13 -17.50 -13.68
N ASN A 458 9.32 -16.19 -13.71
CA ASN A 458 8.35 -15.27 -14.33
C ASN A 458 8.18 -15.53 -15.83
N MET A 459 9.29 -15.74 -16.56
CA MET A 459 9.23 -16.09 -18.00
C MET A 459 8.49 -17.42 -18.24
N SER A 460 8.72 -18.43 -17.39
CA SER A 460 8.01 -19.71 -17.45
C SER A 460 6.51 -19.55 -17.19
N VAL A 461 6.13 -18.73 -16.21
CA VAL A 461 4.71 -18.44 -15.91
C VAL A 461 4.05 -17.67 -17.06
N VAL A 462 4.73 -16.68 -17.65
CA VAL A 462 4.21 -15.94 -18.83
C VAL A 462 4.05 -16.87 -20.03
N ALA A 463 5.01 -17.76 -20.30
CA ALA A 463 4.90 -18.76 -21.37
C ALA A 463 3.74 -19.73 -21.16
N LEU A 464 3.55 -20.22 -19.92
CA LEU A 464 2.41 -21.08 -19.56
C LEU A 464 1.06 -20.35 -19.70
N ILE A 465 0.96 -19.08 -19.33
CA ILE A 465 -0.24 -18.26 -19.52
C ILE A 465 -0.52 -18.07 -21.01
N ALA A 466 0.49 -17.70 -21.81
CA ALA A 466 0.35 -17.54 -23.25
C ALA A 466 -0.15 -18.84 -23.92
N ALA A 467 0.50 -19.97 -23.63
CA ALA A 467 0.11 -21.29 -24.14
C ALA A 467 -1.31 -21.72 -23.74
N ARG A 468 -1.84 -21.24 -22.61
CA ARG A 468 -3.23 -21.46 -22.19
C ARG A 468 -4.25 -20.51 -22.83
N VAL A 469 -3.83 -19.31 -23.25
CA VAL A 469 -4.70 -18.30 -23.87
C VAL A 469 -4.78 -18.47 -25.40
N SER A 470 -3.67 -18.82 -26.08
CA SER A 470 -3.63 -19.05 -27.52
C SER A 470 -4.74 -19.98 -28.08
N PRO A 471 -5.06 -21.15 -27.48
CA PRO A 471 -6.13 -22.02 -27.99
C PRO A 471 -7.55 -21.45 -27.78
N VAL A 472 -7.73 -20.43 -26.95
CA VAL A 472 -9.02 -19.72 -26.78
C VAL A 472 -9.17 -18.64 -27.86
N ALA A 473 -8.08 -17.95 -28.21
CA ALA A 473 -8.09 -16.88 -29.22
C ALA A 473 -8.36 -17.36 -30.66
N MET A 474 -8.21 -18.66 -30.95
CA MET A 474 -8.43 -19.23 -32.29
C MET A 474 -9.85 -19.77 -32.54
N LYS A 475 -10.78 -19.69 -31.57
CA LYS A 475 -12.19 -20.03 -31.83
C LYS A 475 -12.96 -18.79 -32.31
N PRO A 476 -13.39 -18.72 -33.58
CA PRO A 476 -14.28 -17.64 -34.03
C PRO A 476 -15.61 -17.71 -33.27
N ALA A 477 -16.22 -16.55 -32.99
CA ALA A 477 -17.37 -16.42 -32.09
C ALA A 477 -18.73 -16.87 -32.68
N ASN A 478 -18.74 -17.87 -33.57
CA ASN A 478 -19.90 -18.35 -34.32
C ASN A 478 -20.36 -19.76 -33.89
N MET A 479 -20.56 -20.02 -32.59
CA MET A 479 -21.27 -21.26 -32.17
C MET A 479 -21.94 -21.20 -30.78
N VAL A 480 -22.75 -20.16 -30.53
CA VAL A 480 -23.77 -20.19 -29.45
C VAL A 480 -25.07 -19.56 -29.99
N LEU A 481 -25.81 -20.32 -30.80
CA LEU A 481 -27.17 -19.97 -31.21
C LEU A 481 -27.97 -21.23 -31.57
N LEU A 482 -28.26 -22.03 -30.52
CA LEU A 482 -29.29 -23.06 -30.42
C LEU A 482 -29.56 -23.28 -28.92
#